data_AF-A0A943P768-F1
#
_entry.id   AF-A0A943P768-F1
#
_cell.length_a   1.000
_cell.length_b   1.000
_cell.length_c   1.000
_cell.angle_alpha   90.00
_cell.angle_beta   90.00
_cell.angle_gamma   90.00
#
_symmetry.space_group_name_H-M   'P 1'
#
loop_
_entity.id
_entity.type
_entity.pdbx_description
1 polymer ?
#
loop_
_entity_poly.entity_id
_entity_poly.type
_entity_poly.pdbx_seq_one_letter_code
_entity_poly.pdbx_strand_id
1 'polypeptide(L)'
;MSTRKNYPYHVIFKQNEDLDGAMCETTESVVNRICHLFGFADWAVSMVEGDLDSAEIAGTRYYVHTAVRFTANGIGWSTDFKNLSRDPVLDER
;
A
#
# COMPACT_ATOMS: atom_id res chain seq x y z
N MET A 1 -7.43 -8.22 -23.28
CA MET A 1 -7.67 -8.59 -21.87
C MET A 1 -6.51 -9.46 -21.41
N SER A 2 -5.62 -8.93 -20.58
CA SER A 2 -4.49 -9.70 -20.04
C SER A 2 -4.94 -10.34 -18.74
N THR A 3 -5.12 -11.66 -18.75
CA THR A 3 -5.28 -12.47 -17.53
C THR A 3 -3.91 -12.54 -16.85
N ARG A 4 -3.55 -11.50 -16.08
CA ARG A 4 -2.38 -11.59 -15.19
C ARG A 4 -2.73 -12.60 -14.12
N LYS A 5 -2.04 -13.75 -14.22
CA LYS A 5 -2.12 -14.91 -13.34
C LYS A 5 -2.12 -14.51 -11.86
N ASN A 6 -2.93 -15.23 -11.07
CA ASN A 6 -2.96 -15.27 -9.61
C ASN A 6 -1.58 -15.61 -8.99
N TYR A 7 -0.57 -14.76 -9.16
CA TYR A 7 0.58 -14.79 -8.27
C TYR A 7 0.17 -14.04 -7.01
N PRO A 8 0.30 -14.64 -5.82
CA PRO A 8 0.12 -13.89 -4.59
C PRO A 8 1.14 -12.75 -4.61
N TYR A 9 0.67 -11.50 -4.48
CA TYR A 9 1.60 -10.41 -4.23
C TYR A 9 2.26 -10.69 -2.87
N HIS A 10 3.58 -10.58 -2.82
CA HIS A 10 4.32 -10.78 -1.59
C HIS A 10 4.30 -9.47 -0.79
N VAL A 11 3.92 -9.56 0.48
CA VAL A 11 4.09 -8.44 1.42
C VAL A 11 5.55 -8.42 1.83
N ILE A 12 6.25 -7.34 1.48
CA ILE A 12 7.68 -7.19 1.75
C ILE A 12 7.84 -6.26 2.96
N PHE A 13 8.59 -6.72 3.96
CA PHE A 13 8.91 -5.94 5.13
C PHE A 13 10.38 -5.53 5.13
N LYS A 14 10.67 -4.34 5.65
CA LYS A 14 12.02 -3.87 5.98
C LYS A 14 12.02 -3.31 7.39
N GLN A 15 13.19 -3.28 8.01
CA GLN A 15 13.35 -2.64 9.30
C GLN A 15 13.04 -1.14 9.17
N ASN A 16 12.26 -0.61 10.12
CA ASN A 16 11.88 0.79 10.18
C ASN A 16 12.41 1.39 11.48
N GLU A 17 13.33 2.34 11.36
CA GLU A 17 14.00 2.99 12.50
C GLU A 17 13.03 3.85 13.32
N ASP A 18 11.98 4.41 12.69
CA ASP A 18 10.97 5.23 13.36
C ASP A 18 9.97 4.40 14.18
N LEU A 19 9.99 3.07 14.02
CA LEU A 19 9.12 2.12 14.73
C LEU A 19 9.93 1.23 15.68
N ASP A 20 10.89 1.82 16.40
CA ASP A 20 11.78 1.14 17.35
C ASP A 20 12.54 -0.05 16.73
N GLY A 21 12.88 0.06 15.44
CA GLY A 21 13.54 -1.02 14.69
C GLY A 21 12.62 -2.21 14.38
N ALA A 22 11.29 -2.06 14.49
CA ALA A 22 10.32 -3.05 14.05
C ALA A 22 10.33 -3.22 12.52
N MET A 23 9.70 -4.29 12.04
CA MET A 23 9.53 -4.53 10.63
C MET A 23 8.30 -3.78 10.13
N CYS A 24 8.41 -3.06 9.01
CA CYS A 24 7.30 -2.33 8.39
C CYS A 24 7.18 -2.73 6.92
N GLU A 25 5.95 -2.88 6.44
CA GLU A 25 5.67 -3.07 5.03
C GLU A 25 6.30 -1.94 4.21
N THR A 26 6.95 -2.29 3.10
CA THR A 26 7.60 -1.29 2.22
C THR A 26 6.57 -0.56 1.38
N THR A 27 6.84 0.70 1.04
CA THR A 27 6.02 1.46 0.08
C THR A 27 5.84 0.73 -1.25
N GLU A 28 6.89 0.06 -1.75
CA GLU A 28 6.82 -0.76 -2.96
C GLU A 28 5.83 -1.93 -2.82
N SER A 29 5.82 -2.61 -1.67
CA SER A 29 4.83 -3.66 -1.36
C SER A 29 3.41 -3.10 -1.41
N VAL A 30 3.18 -1.94 -0.79
CA VAL A 30 1.88 -1.28 -0.79
C VAL A 30 1.41 -0.90 -2.19
N VAL A 31 2.29 -0.31 -3.01
CA VAL A 31 1.98 0.05 -4.40
C VAL A 31 1.62 -1.20 -5.22
N ASN A 32 2.37 -2.28 -5.05
CA ASN A 32 2.07 -3.55 -5.71
C ASN A 32 0.71 -4.11 -5.31
N ARG A 33 0.32 -4.00 -4.03
CA ARG A 33 -1.03 -4.37 -3.55
C ARG A 33 -2.12 -3.57 -4.25
N ILE A 34 -1.98 -2.24 -4.29
CA ILE A 34 -2.93 -1.33 -4.96
C ILE A 34 -3.08 -1.71 -6.43
N CYS A 35 -1.96 -1.86 -7.15
CA CYS A 35 -1.95 -2.17 -8.57
C CYS A 35 -2.58 -3.55 -8.86
N HIS A 36 -2.30 -4.54 -8.01
CA HIS A 36 -2.88 -5.87 -8.14
C HIS A 36 -4.39 -5.88 -7.90
N LEU A 37 -4.87 -5.22 -6.84
CA LEU A 37 -6.27 -5.26 -6.44
C LEU A 37 -7.17 -4.40 -7.34
N PHE A 38 -6.67 -3.26 -7.82
CA PHE A 38 -7.50 -2.25 -8.48
C PHE A 38 -7.08 -1.94 -9.92
N GLY A 39 -6.02 -2.57 -10.43
CA GLY A 39 -5.64 -2.49 -11.84
C GLY A 39 -4.90 -1.22 -12.25
N PHE A 40 -4.36 -0.47 -11.29
CA PHE A 40 -3.48 0.67 -11.59
C PHE A 40 -2.13 0.22 -12.17
N ALA A 41 -1.50 1.11 -12.94
CA ALA A 41 -0.11 0.93 -13.32
C ALA A 41 0.79 1.44 -12.18
N ASP A 42 1.85 0.68 -11.87
CA ASP A 42 2.80 0.99 -10.80
C ASP A 42 3.43 2.37 -10.93
N TRP A 43 3.86 2.73 -12.14
CA TRP A 43 4.46 4.04 -12.44
C TRP A 43 3.49 5.22 -12.28
N ALA A 44 2.18 4.96 -12.20
CA ALA A 44 1.17 6.00 -12.01
C ALA A 44 0.85 6.24 -10.53
N VAL A 45 1.17 5.30 -9.63
CA VAL A 45 0.75 5.32 -8.22
C VAL A 45 1.81 5.96 -7.34
N SER A 46 1.42 6.96 -6.55
CA SER A 46 2.27 7.60 -5.54
C SER A 46 1.57 7.61 -4.18
N MET A 47 2.22 7.02 -3.18
CA MET A 47 1.72 6.95 -1.79
C MET A 47 1.79 8.32 -1.12
N VAL A 48 0.72 8.72 -0.43
CA VAL A 48 0.65 9.99 0.34
C VAL A 48 0.77 9.69 1.82
N GLU A 49 -0.18 8.93 2.37
CA GLU A 49 -0.21 8.53 3.78
C GLU A 49 -0.94 7.20 3.95
N GLY A 50 -0.80 6.58 5.11
CA GLY A 50 -1.52 5.35 5.40
C GLY A 50 -1.53 4.99 6.87
N ASP A 51 -2.59 4.30 7.26
CA ASP A 51 -2.77 3.76 8.59
C ASP A 51 -2.03 2.44 8.71
N LEU A 52 -1.31 2.28 9.81
CA LEU A 52 -0.59 1.06 10.16
C LEU A 52 -1.35 0.30 11.24
N ASP A 53 -1.36 -1.02 11.11
CA ASP A 53 -1.68 -1.94 12.20
C ASP A 53 -0.53 -2.94 12.38
N SER A 54 -0.45 -3.58 13.54
CA SER A 54 0.68 -4.44 13.86
C SER A 54 0.29 -5.81 14.42
N ALA A 55 1.16 -6.78 14.17
CA ALA A 55 1.12 -8.08 14.81
C ALA A 55 2.52 -8.47 15.27
N GLU A 56 2.60 -9.24 16.35
CA GLU A 56 3.85 -9.81 16.82
C GLU A 56 3.98 -11.27 16.36
N ILE A 57 5.08 -11.59 15.70
CA ILE A 57 5.38 -12.91 15.16
C ILE A 57 6.76 -13.31 15.67
N ALA A 58 6.82 -14.38 16.47
CA ALA A 58 8.07 -14.89 17.06
C ALA A 58 8.92 -13.82 17.76
N GLY A 59 8.26 -12.89 18.48
CA GLY A 59 8.92 -11.80 19.21
C GLY A 59 9.39 -10.62 18.34
N THR A 60 9.08 -10.62 17.05
CA THR A 60 9.32 -9.48 16.15
C THR A 60 7.98 -8.83 15.81
N ARG A 61 7.90 -7.49 15.96
CA ARG A 61 6.70 -6.73 15.58
C ARG A 61 6.75 -6.38 14.10
N TYR A 62 5.65 -6.63 13.41
CA TYR A 62 5.45 -6.33 12.00
C TYR A 62 4.28 -5.36 11.84
N TYR A 63 4.52 -4.24 11.18
CA TYR A 63 3.53 -3.24 10.81
C TYR A 63 3.17 -3.38 9.34
N VAL A 64 1.87 -3.33 9.04
CA VAL A 64 1.32 -3.41 7.68
C VAL A 64 0.36 -2.25 7.46
N HIS A 65 0.29 -1.74 6.23
CA HIS A 65 -0.73 -0.76 5.90
C HIS A 65 -2.11 -1.43 5.79
N THR A 66 -3.05 -0.95 6.58
CA THR A 66 -4.45 -1.41 6.59
C THR A 66 -5.36 -0.48 5.80
N ALA A 67 -5.01 0.80 5.71
CA ALA A 67 -5.62 1.77 4.82
C ALA A 67 -4.57 2.75 4.30
N VAL A 68 -4.77 3.25 3.08
CA VAL A 68 -3.84 4.15 2.42
C VAL A 68 -4.58 5.19 1.60
N ARG A 69 -3.96 6.37 1.49
CA ARG A 69 -4.34 7.44 0.56
C ARG A 69 -3.18 7.65 -0.41
N PHE A 70 -3.50 7.77 -1.68
CA PHE A 70 -2.52 7.81 -2.76
C PHE A 70 -3.04 8.61 -3.95
N THR A 71 -2.14 9.02 -4.85
CA THR A 71 -2.52 9.54 -6.16
C THR A 71 -2.23 8.51 -7.24
N ALA A 72 -3.05 8.49 -8.29
CA ALA A 72 -2.82 7.73 -9.51
C ALA A 72 -2.95 8.67 -10.71
N ASN A 73 -1.85 8.97 -11.42
CA ASN A 73 -1.80 9.99 -12.48
C ASN A 73 -2.40 11.34 -12.03
N GLY A 74 -2.03 11.81 -10.84
CA GLY A 74 -2.55 13.05 -10.28
C GLY A 74 -4.01 13.02 -9.80
N ILE A 75 -4.68 11.87 -9.87
CA ILE A 75 -6.04 11.70 -9.33
C ILE A 75 -5.94 11.05 -7.95
N GLY A 76 -6.57 11.64 -6.95
CA GLY A 76 -6.57 11.17 -5.57
C GLY A 76 -7.50 9.99 -5.29
N TRP A 77 -7.01 9.04 -4.49
CA TRP A 77 -7.72 7.82 -4.11
C TRP A 77 -7.43 7.42 -2.65
N SER A 78 -8.34 6.64 -2.08
CA SER A 78 -8.15 5.97 -0.80
C SER A 78 -8.65 4.53 -0.85
N THR A 79 -8.02 3.66 -0.07
CA THR A 79 -8.42 2.25 0.01
C THR A 79 -8.05 1.61 1.35
N ASP A 80 -8.92 0.73 1.83
CA ASP A 80 -8.68 -0.22 2.94
C ASP A 80 -8.25 -1.62 2.41
N PHE A 81 -7.79 -1.66 1.14
CA PHE A 81 -7.50 -2.86 0.36
C PHE A 81 -8.68 -3.81 0.12
N LYS A 82 -9.92 -3.39 0.45
CA LYS A 82 -11.15 -4.09 0.10
C LYS A 82 -12.00 -3.24 -0.86
N ASN A 83 -12.08 -1.95 -0.58
CA ASN A 83 -12.83 -0.97 -1.34
C ASN A 83 -11.89 0.12 -1.84
N LEU A 84 -12.20 0.67 -3.01
CA LEU A 84 -11.50 1.82 -3.58
C LEU A 84 -12.46 3.00 -3.63
N SER A 85 -12.04 4.14 -3.10
CA SER A 85 -12.82 5.37 -3.08
C SER A 85 -12.04 6.52 -3.72
N ARG A 86 -12.73 7.42 -4.42
CA ARG A 86 -12.13 8.68 -4.88
C ARG A 86 -11.87 9.59 -3.69
N ASP A 87 -10.72 10.24 -3.71
CA ASP A 87 -10.33 11.25 -2.72
C ASP A 87 -9.93 12.55 -3.41
N PRO A 88 -10.90 13.40 -3.79
CA PRO A 88 -10.63 14.62 -4.57
C PRO A 88 -9.75 15.65 -3.86
N VAL A 89 -9.56 15.53 -2.54
CA VAL A 89 -8.67 16.43 -1.78
C VAL A 89 -7.21 16.23 -2.17
N LEU A 90 -6.88 15.05 -2.72
CA LEU A 90 -5.53 14.70 -3.17
C LEU A 90 -5.33 14.86 -4.69
N ASP A 91 -6.32 15.38 -5.43
CA ASP A 91 -6.14 15.65 -6.86
C ASP A 91 -5.05 16.73 -7.06
N GLU A 92 -4.05 16.42 -7.89
CA GLU A 92 -3.00 17.35 -8.29
C GLU A 92 -3.60 18.45 -9.16
N ARG A 93 -3.13 19.70 -8.98
CA ARG A 93 -3.64 20.89 -9.68
C ARG A 93 -2.86 21.20 -10.95
#